data_AF-A0A534WNF7-F1
#
_entry.id   AF-A0A534WNF7-F1
#
_cell.length_a   1.000
_cell.length_b   1.000
_cell.length_c   1.000
_cell.angle_alpha   90.00
_cell.angle_beta   90.00
_cell.angle_gamma   90.00
#
_symmetry.space_group_name_H-M   'P 1'
#
loop_
_entity.id
_entity.type
_entity.pdbx_description
1 polymer ?
#
loop_
_entity_poly.entity_id
_entity_poly.type
_entity_poly.pdbx_seq_one_letter_code
_entity_poly.pdbx_strand_id
1 'polypeptide(L)'
;RRRRECLGCQRRFTTYERVEEILPMVVKKDGRREAFDRQKVLEGLKLACQKRPVGADQLEAVVDGIERRLQEMGEKEVPSSVIGEAVMRELARLDEVAYVRFASVYRSFKDLGEFMSELKELISERKSAQKK
;
A
#
# COMPACT_ATOMS: atom_id res chain seq x y z
N ARG A 1 27.81 2.57 10.75
CA ARG A 1 29.11 3.27 10.89
C ARG A 1 30.24 2.30 10.55
N ARG A 2 30.91 2.46 9.40
CA ARG A 2 32.09 1.65 9.04
C ARG A 2 33.33 2.55 9.00
N ARG A 3 34.46 2.04 9.51
CA ARG A 3 35.76 2.69 9.32
C ARG A 3 36.31 2.25 7.97
N ARG A 4 36.69 3.22 7.14
CA ARG A 4 37.35 2.99 5.85
C ARG A 4 38.71 3.70 5.85
N GLU A 5 39.62 3.19 5.05
CA GLU A 5 40.97 3.74 4.87
C GLU A 5 41.19 4.00 3.38
N CYS A 6 41.73 5.17 3.04
CA CYS A 6 42.05 5.51 1.65
C CYS A 6 43.30 4.75 1.21
N LEU A 7 43.22 3.98 0.12
CA LEU A 7 44.36 3.21 -0.40
C LEU A 7 45.48 4.09 -0.97
N GLY A 8 45.18 5.32 -1.41
CA GLY A 8 46.17 6.23 -2.00
C GLY A 8 46.93 7.10 -1.00
N CYS A 9 46.30 7.50 0.12
CA CYS A 9 46.91 8.41 1.10
C CYS A 9 46.81 7.92 2.55
N GLN A 10 46.33 6.69 2.79
CA GLN A 10 46.24 6.02 4.10
C GLN A 10 45.44 6.77 5.17
N ARG A 11 44.72 7.83 4.80
CA ARG A 11 43.83 8.54 5.71
C ARG A 11 42.62 7.68 6.06
N ARG A 12 42.35 7.61 7.36
CA ARG A 12 41.18 6.94 7.91
C ARG A 12 40.01 7.90 7.98
N PHE A 13 38.86 7.48 7.48
CA PHE A 13 37.63 8.23 7.54
C PHE A 13 36.49 7.31 8.01
N THR A 14 35.52 7.92 8.70
CA THR A 14 34.32 7.21 9.15
C THR A 14 33.22 7.50 8.15
N THR A 15 32.65 6.46 7.54
CA THR A 15 31.45 6.61 6.71
C THR A 15 30.21 6.33 7.57
N TYR A 16 29.25 7.26 7.51
CA TYR A 16 27.92 7.09 8.09
C TYR A 16 27.00 6.61 6.96
N GLU A 17 26.85 5.30 6.85
CA GLU A 17 25.82 4.69 5.99
C GLU A 17 24.48 4.80 6.75
N ARG A 18 23.47 5.41 6.10
CA ARG A 18 22.08 5.46 6.56
C ARG A 18 21.23 4.76 5.51
N VAL A 19 20.19 4.04 5.93
CA VAL A 19 19.15 3.58 5.01
C VAL A 19 18.43 4.83 4.53
N GLU A 20 18.41 5.05 3.22
CA GLU A 20 17.64 6.12 2.62
C GLU A 20 16.19 5.63 2.52
N GLU A 21 15.36 5.98 3.50
CA GLU A 21 13.92 5.66 3.52
C GLU A 21 13.17 6.61 2.57
N ILE A 22 13.51 6.56 1.28
CA ILE A 22 12.84 7.34 0.25
C ILE A 22 11.60 6.56 -0.18
N LEU A 23 10.42 7.19 -0.06
CA LEU A 23 9.19 6.64 -0.61
C LEU A 23 9.26 6.61 -2.15
N PRO A 24 8.77 5.55 -2.79
CA PRO A 24 8.85 5.38 -4.24
C PRO A 24 8.00 6.42 -4.99
N MET A 25 8.39 6.67 -6.24
CA MET A 25 7.48 7.29 -7.21
C MET A 25 6.37 6.32 -7.58
N VAL A 26 5.13 6.78 -7.61
CA VAL A 26 3.96 5.98 -7.97
C VAL A 26 3.71 6.11 -9.48
N VAL A 27 3.71 4.98 -10.18
CA VAL A 27 3.34 4.89 -11.59
C VAL A 27 1.83 4.66 -11.70
N LYS A 28 1.10 5.68 -12.16
CA LYS A 28 -0.36 5.64 -12.36
C LYS A 28 -0.73 4.79 -13.57
N LYS A 29 -2.02 4.40 -13.68
CA LYS A 29 -2.53 3.57 -14.79
C LYS A 29 -2.33 4.19 -16.17
N ASP A 30 -2.28 5.52 -16.25
CA ASP A 30 -2.03 6.29 -17.48
C ASP A 30 -0.53 6.48 -17.77
N GLY A 31 0.35 5.85 -16.98
CA GLY A 31 1.80 5.95 -17.12
C GLY A 31 2.43 7.19 -16.49
N ARG A 32 1.62 8.10 -15.91
CA ARG A 32 2.18 9.26 -15.19
C ARG A 32 2.88 8.82 -13.92
N ARG A 33 3.96 9.52 -13.57
CA ARG A 33 4.70 9.35 -12.32
C ARG A 33 4.38 10.49 -11.38
N GLU A 34 4.01 10.16 -10.16
CA GLU A 34 3.83 11.13 -9.08
C GLU A 34 4.57 10.66 -7.83
N ALA A 35 4.99 11.58 -6.95
CA ALA A 35 5.50 11.18 -5.65
C ALA A 35 4.39 10.46 -4.87
N PHE A 36 4.75 9.44 -4.08
CA PHE A 36 3.81 8.84 -3.15
C PHE A 36 3.25 9.92 -2.22
N ASP A 37 1.93 9.96 -2.10
CA ASP A 37 1.21 10.92 -1.26
C ASP A 37 0.32 10.17 -0.28
N ARG A 38 0.71 10.24 0.99
CA ARG A 38 0.01 9.66 2.13
C ARG A 38 -1.45 10.13 2.21
N GLN A 39 -1.69 11.43 2.00
CA GLN A 39 -3.02 12.02 2.13
C GLN A 39 -4.00 11.40 1.13
N LYS A 40 -3.56 11.15 -0.11
CA LYS A 40 -4.41 10.50 -1.13
C LYS A 40 -4.88 9.11 -0.71
N VAL A 41 -4.01 8.32 -0.08
CA VAL A 41 -4.38 6.98 0.40
C VAL A 41 -5.38 7.09 1.55
N LEU A 42 -5.12 7.99 2.49
CA LEU A 42 -5.99 8.22 3.63
C LEU A 42 -7.38 8.72 3.22
N GLU A 43 -7.46 9.64 2.26
CA GLU A 43 -8.73 10.13 1.71
C GLU A 43 -9.53 9.01 1.03
N GLY A 44 -8.86 8.17 0.23
CA GLY A 44 -9.49 7.00 -0.39
C GLY A 44 -10.05 6.01 0.63
N LEU A 45 -9.31 5.76 1.71
CA LEU A 45 -9.75 4.94 2.84
C LEU A 45 -10.94 5.56 3.58
N LYS A 46 -10.89 6.86 3.89
CA LYS A 46 -12.00 7.58 4.55
C LYS A 46 -13.28 7.50 3.73
N LEU A 47 -13.18 7.66 2.42
CA LEU A 47 -14.33 7.55 1.52
C LEU A 47 -14.91 6.12 1.51
N ALA A 48 -14.06 5.10 1.45
CA ALA A 48 -14.49 3.70 1.49
C ALA A 48 -15.16 3.34 2.83
N CYS A 49 -14.59 3.80 3.94
CA CYS A 49 -15.05 3.52 5.30
C CYS A 49 -16.17 4.46 5.80
N GLN A 50 -16.75 5.31 4.94
CA GLN A 50 -17.77 6.26 5.36
C GLN A 50 -18.99 5.57 6.01
N LYS A 51 -19.39 6.01 7.21
CA LYS A 51 -20.48 5.40 8.01
C LYS A 51 -20.23 3.93 8.36
N ARG A 52 -18.98 3.48 8.41
CA ARG A 52 -18.59 2.16 8.91
C ARG A 52 -17.98 2.29 10.32
N PRO A 53 -18.02 1.24 11.15
CA PRO A 53 -17.43 1.24 12.48
C PRO A 53 -15.90 1.07 12.40
N VAL A 54 -15.22 1.91 11.62
CA VAL A 54 -13.76 1.91 11.46
C VAL A 54 -13.23 3.21 12.04
N GLY A 55 -12.38 3.11 13.06
CA GLY A 55 -11.81 4.26 13.75
C GLY A 55 -10.78 4.99 12.90
N ALA A 56 -10.62 6.30 13.13
CA ALA A 56 -9.59 7.09 12.44
C ALA A 56 -8.17 6.53 12.68
N ASP A 57 -7.88 6.09 13.91
CA ASP A 57 -6.58 5.50 14.27
C ASP A 57 -6.31 4.20 13.49
N GLN A 58 -7.34 3.42 13.18
CA GLN A 58 -7.20 2.22 12.36
C GLN A 58 -6.84 2.58 10.91
N LEU A 59 -7.44 3.65 10.37
CA LEU A 59 -7.11 4.12 9.03
C LEU A 59 -5.67 4.62 8.95
N GLU A 60 -5.23 5.40 9.95
CA GLU A 60 -3.83 5.85 10.04
C GLU A 60 -2.88 4.66 10.13
N ALA A 61 -3.19 3.65 10.95
CA ALA A 61 -2.38 2.45 11.07
C ALA A 61 -2.27 1.64 9.76
N VAL A 62 -3.34 1.61 8.95
CA VAL A 62 -3.30 1.00 7.60
C VAL A 62 -2.35 1.78 6.71
N VAL A 63 -2.43 3.10 6.72
CA VAL A 63 -1.57 3.96 5.90
C VAL A 63 -0.11 3.84 6.31
N ASP A 64 0.19 3.83 7.61
CA ASP A 64 1.54 3.58 8.16
C ASP A 64 2.09 2.22 7.70
N GLY A 65 1.23 1.19 7.70
CA GLY A 65 1.58 -0.15 7.22
C GLY A 65 1.95 -0.16 5.74
N ILE A 66 1.22 0.59 4.91
CA ILE A 66 1.49 0.73 3.48
C ILE A 66 2.80 1.49 3.26
N GLU A 67 3.02 2.61 3.95
CA GLU A 67 4.26 3.38 3.84
C GLU A 67 5.48 2.54 4.19
N ARG A 68 5.44 1.87 5.34
CA ARG A 68 6.51 0.96 5.76
C ARG A 68 6.77 -0.13 4.72
N ARG A 69 5.71 -0.72 4.17
CA ARG A 69 5.86 -1.73 3.11
C ARG A 69 6.53 -1.16 1.85
N LEU A 70 6.17 0.06 1.46
CA LEU A 70 6.79 0.73 0.31
C LEU A 70 8.26 1.06 0.57
N GLN A 71 8.62 1.46 1.78
CA GLN A 71 10.01 1.67 2.18
C GLN A 71 10.81 0.36 2.19
N GLU A 72 10.23 -0.71 2.74
CA GLU A 72 10.86 -2.04 2.82
C GLU A 72 11.08 -2.65 1.42
N MET A 73 10.25 -2.32 0.43
CA MET A 73 10.47 -2.75 -0.95
C MET A 73 11.76 -2.18 -1.55
N GLY A 74 12.21 -0.99 -1.11
CA GLY A 74 13.44 -0.36 -1.61
C GLY A 74 13.41 0.00 -3.10
N GLU A 75 12.24 -0.05 -3.73
CA GLU A 75 12.05 0.24 -5.14
C GLU A 75 11.99 1.76 -5.36
N LYS A 76 12.51 2.23 -6.50
CA LYS A 76 12.42 3.65 -6.87
C LYS A 76 11.06 4.02 -7.45
N GLU A 77 10.43 3.08 -8.14
CA GLU A 77 9.13 3.26 -8.78
C GLU A 77 8.22 2.08 -8.43
N VAL A 78 6.98 2.37 -8.04
CA VAL A 78 5.99 1.35 -7.68
C VAL A 78 4.70 1.62 -8.46
N PRO A 79 4.12 0.61 -9.13
CA PRO A 79 2.82 0.75 -9.75
C PRO A 79 1.74 1.08 -8.73
N SER A 80 0.83 2.00 -9.07
CA SER A 80 -0.34 2.34 -8.26
C SER A 80 -1.21 1.12 -7.93
N SER A 81 -1.11 0.04 -8.71
CA SER A 81 -1.80 -1.21 -8.44
C SER A 81 -1.32 -1.90 -7.17
N VAL A 82 -0.01 -1.85 -6.89
CA VAL A 82 0.58 -2.44 -5.67
C VAL A 82 0.00 -1.78 -4.42
N ILE A 83 -0.16 -0.45 -4.45
CA ILE A 83 -0.77 0.31 -3.35
C ILE A 83 -2.25 -0.05 -3.22
N GLY A 84 -2.98 -0.08 -4.33
CA GLY A 84 -4.41 -0.46 -4.33
C GLY A 84 -4.65 -1.86 -3.78
N GLU A 85 -3.81 -2.83 -4.14
CA GLU A 85 -3.86 -4.20 -3.62
C GLU A 85 -3.52 -4.27 -2.13
N ALA A 86 -2.54 -3.49 -1.66
CA ALA A 86 -2.23 -3.40 -0.24
C ALA A 86 -3.42 -2.85 0.55
N VAL A 87 -4.05 -1.76 0.06
CA VAL A 87 -5.25 -1.17 0.67
C VAL A 87 -6.41 -2.18 0.70
N MET A 88 -6.68 -2.86 -0.43
CA MET A 88 -7.72 -3.88 -0.53
C MET A 88 -7.51 -5.01 0.48
N ARG A 89 -6.28 -5.48 0.65
CA ARG A 89 -5.95 -6.54 1.63
C ARG A 89 -6.25 -6.12 3.06
N GLU A 90 -5.90 -4.89 3.43
CA GLU A 90 -6.18 -4.39 4.78
C GLU A 90 -7.68 -4.13 4.99
N LEU A 91 -8.37 -3.55 4.00
CA LEU A 91 -9.82 -3.35 4.06
C LEU A 91 -10.61 -4.65 4.17
N ALA A 92 -10.20 -5.71 3.46
CA ALA A 92 -10.85 -7.02 3.55
C ALA A 92 -10.83 -7.59 4.98
N ARG A 93 -9.80 -7.25 5.77
CA ARG A 93 -9.69 -7.64 7.18
C ARG A 93 -10.53 -6.75 8.08
N LEU A 94 -10.57 -5.44 7.81
CA LEU A 94 -11.25 -4.44 8.63
C LEU A 94 -12.78 -4.43 8.45
N ASP A 95 -13.26 -4.30 7.21
CA ASP A 95 -14.69 -4.19 6.92
C ASP A 95 -15.00 -4.58 5.48
N GLU A 96 -15.90 -5.53 5.31
CA GLU A 96 -16.27 -6.06 3.99
C GLU A 96 -16.93 -4.98 3.13
N VAL A 97 -17.81 -4.15 3.69
CA VAL A 97 -18.51 -3.11 2.93
C VAL A 97 -17.54 -2.03 2.45
N ALA A 98 -16.57 -1.65 3.28
CA ALA A 98 -15.51 -0.73 2.90
C ALA A 98 -14.62 -1.32 1.79
N TYR A 99 -14.25 -2.60 1.89
CA TYR A 99 -13.55 -3.31 0.82
C TYR A 99 -14.30 -3.21 -0.51
N VAL A 100 -15.61 -3.53 -0.50
CA VAL A 100 -16.45 -3.51 -1.70
C VAL A 100 -16.51 -2.12 -2.33
N ARG A 101 -16.66 -1.07 -1.52
CA ARG A 101 -16.68 0.33 -1.98
C ARG A 101 -15.35 0.79 -2.55
N PHE A 102 -14.24 0.37 -1.95
CA PHE A 102 -12.93 0.70 -2.49
C PHE A 102 -12.67 -0.03 -3.81
N ALA A 103 -13.01 -1.33 -3.85
CA ALA A 103 -12.85 -2.16 -5.04
C ALA A 103 -13.66 -1.62 -6.24
N SER A 104 -14.85 -1.07 -6.00
CA SER A 104 -15.68 -0.53 -7.09
C SER A 104 -15.02 0.64 -7.82
N VAL A 105 -14.31 1.51 -7.09
CA VAL A 105 -13.55 2.61 -7.69
C VAL A 105 -12.27 2.08 -8.34
N TYR A 106 -11.53 1.22 -7.63
CA TYR A 106 -10.21 0.77 -8.07
C TYR A 106 -10.24 -0.13 -9.30
N ARG A 107 -11.16 -1.10 -9.37
CA ARG A 107 -11.29 -2.03 -10.51
C ARG A 107 -12.15 -1.47 -11.64
N SER A 108 -12.93 -0.42 -11.39
CA SER A 108 -13.78 0.22 -12.40
C SER A 108 -14.60 -0.82 -13.16
N PHE A 109 -15.32 -1.67 -12.41
CA PHE A 109 -16.09 -2.79 -12.96
C PHE A 109 -17.00 -2.32 -14.09
N LYS A 110 -16.96 -3.03 -15.21
CA LYS A 110 -17.75 -2.67 -16.40
C LYS A 110 -19.21 -3.07 -16.24
N ASP A 111 -19.46 -4.13 -15.47
CA ASP A 111 -20.81 -4.65 -15.25
C ASP A 111 -21.02 -5.21 -13.83
N LEU A 112 -22.29 -5.37 -13.46
CA LEU A 112 -22.71 -5.90 -12.16
C LEU A 112 -22.35 -7.39 -11.99
N GLY A 113 -22.17 -8.13 -13.07
CA GLY A 113 -21.84 -9.56 -13.05
C GLY A 113 -20.40 -9.79 -12.61
N GLU A 114 -19.46 -9.06 -13.20
CA GLU A 114 -18.03 -9.02 -12.88
C GLU A 114 -17.82 -8.70 -11.39
N PHE A 115 -18.55 -7.70 -10.90
CA PHE A 115 -18.55 -7.34 -9.48
C PHE A 115 -19.04 -8.50 -8.58
N MET A 116 -20.13 -9.18 -8.96
CA MET A 116 -20.69 -10.28 -8.18
C MET A 116 -19.81 -11.54 -8.21
N SER A 117 -19.11 -11.83 -9.30
CA SER A 117 -18.13 -12.92 -9.35
C SER A 117 -16.95 -12.65 -8.42
N GLU A 118 -16.42 -11.44 -8.45
CA GLU A 118 -15.29 -11.03 -7.61
C GLU A 118 -15.65 -11.11 -6.11
N LEU A 119 -16.86 -10.68 -5.76
CA LEU A 119 -17.37 -10.80 -4.39
C LEU A 119 -17.49 -12.26 -3.94
N LYS A 120 -17.96 -13.15 -4.83
CA LYS A 120 -18.06 -14.58 -4.52
C LYS A 120 -16.69 -15.20 -4.29
N GLU A 121 -15.70 -14.86 -5.12
CA GLU A 121 -14.33 -15.32 -4.96
C GLU A 121 -13.75 -14.86 -3.61
N LEU A 122 -13.88 -13.57 -3.28
CA LEU A 122 -13.42 -13.03 -1.99
C LEU A 122 -14.04 -13.75 -0.78
N ILE A 123 -15.36 -13.98 -0.82
CA ILE A 123 -16.08 -14.69 0.26
C ILE A 123 -15.60 -16.15 0.36
N SER A 124 -15.29 -16.77 -0.77
CA SER A 124 -14.83 -18.17 -0.81
C SER A 124 -13.40 -18.34 -0.29
N GLU A 125 -12.48 -17.43 -0.63
CA GLU A 125 -11.10 -17.41 -0.11
C GLU A 125 -11.07 -17.19 1.41
N ARG A 126 -11.98 -16.36 1.92
CA ARG A 126 -12.07 -16.13 3.36
C ARG A 126 -12.60 -17.35 4.12
N LYS A 127 -13.57 -18.08 3.54
CA LYS A 127 -14.09 -19.34 4.11
C LYS A 127 -13.04 -20.45 4.15
N SER A 128 -12.15 -20.51 3.17
CA SER A 128 -11.05 -21.48 3.16
C SER A 128 -9.91 -21.07 4.11
N ALA A 129 -9.67 -19.78 4.31
CA ALA A 129 -8.71 -19.27 5.31
C ALA A 129 -9.19 -19.48 6.76
N GLN A 130 -10.49 -19.42 7.05
CA GLN A 130 -11.05 -19.70 8.39
C GLN A 130 -11.16 -21.20 8.75
N LYS A 131 -10.99 -22.10 7.77
CA LYS A 131 -11.07 -23.55 7.95
C LYS A 131 -9.71 -24.21 8.22
N LYS A 132 -8.62 -23.46 8.13
CA LYS A 132 -7.26 -23.87 8.49
C LYS A 132 -6.89 -23.30 9.85
#